data_AF-A0A0F8YL88-F1
#
_entry.id   AF-A0A0F8YL88-F1
#
_cell.length_a   1.000
_cell.length_b   1.000
_cell.length_c   1.000
_cell.angle_alpha   90.00
_cell.angle_beta   90.00
_cell.angle_gamma   90.00
#
_symmetry.space_group_name_H-M   'P 1'
#
loop_
_entity.id
_entity.type
_entity.pdbx_description
1 polymer ?
#
loop_
_entity_poly.entity_id
_entity_poly.type
_entity_poly.pdbx_seq_one_letter_code
_entity_poly.pdbx_strand_id
1 'polypeptide(L)'
;LNNTRLGEQVCVGIFPTAEGHQIDFTPSTGTDNSALVDDGPLNPNDADYVSSSVVNHEDYYAYENMPATGIGTINGLRITHGAKLDTAGTRTVQARYYNGSVEYDLGGDFVVDGTTIFEHTSLVDVNPDTGVKWTSVEVDAAEFGMKVTI
;
A
#
# COMPACT_ATOMS: atom_id res chain seq x y z
N LEU A 1 11.73 -7.29 16.13
CA LEU A 1 12.65 -6.15 16.27
C LEU A 1 11.95 -4.85 16.71
N ASN A 2 10.62 -4.87 16.86
CA ASN A 2 9.83 -3.76 17.39
C ASN A 2 10.15 -3.51 18.87
N ASN A 3 10.55 -2.28 19.21
CA ASN A 3 10.93 -1.74 20.54
C ASN A 3 12.44 -1.55 20.83
N THR A 4 13.30 -1.62 19.81
CA THR A 4 14.72 -1.19 19.95
C THR A 4 14.91 0.19 19.33
N ARG A 5 15.66 1.11 19.98
CA ARG A 5 16.00 2.41 19.38
C ARG A 5 16.88 2.17 18.15
N LEU A 6 16.41 2.62 16.99
CA LEU A 6 17.11 2.52 15.71
C LEU A 6 18.18 3.63 15.50
N GLY A 7 18.26 4.59 16.41
CA GLY A 7 19.14 5.75 16.27
C GLY A 7 18.58 6.78 15.30
N GLU A 8 19.46 7.54 14.65
CA GLU A 8 19.09 8.50 13.60
C GLU A 8 18.61 7.73 12.36
N GLN A 9 17.47 8.13 11.83
CA GLN A 9 16.82 7.49 10.69
C GLN A 9 16.32 8.57 9.72
N VAL A 10 16.22 8.19 8.46
CA VAL A 10 15.55 8.97 7.41
C VAL A 10 14.36 8.17 6.91
N CYS A 11 13.22 8.84 6.72
CA CYS A 11 12.08 8.27 6.01
C CYS A 11 12.06 8.84 4.60
N VAL A 12 11.98 7.96 3.62
CA VAL A 12 11.83 8.33 2.21
C VAL A 12 10.42 7.90 1.80
N GLY A 13 9.64 8.84 1.31
CA GLY A 13 8.34 8.55 0.70
C GLY A 13 8.57 8.26 -0.78
N ILE A 14 7.96 7.17 -1.25
CA ILE A 14 7.82 6.84 -2.67
C ILE A 14 6.34 6.67 -2.99
N PHE A 15 5.93 7.01 -4.21
CA PHE A 15 4.53 7.01 -4.62
C PHE A 15 4.30 6.08 -5.83
N PRO A 16 3.07 5.57 -6.02
CA PRO A 16 2.67 4.86 -7.23
C PRO A 16 3.02 5.66 -8.49
N THR A 17 3.49 4.96 -9.52
CA THR A 17 3.80 5.57 -10.83
C THR A 17 3.23 4.79 -12.01
N ALA A 18 2.79 3.55 -11.79
CA ALA A 18 2.14 2.73 -12.79
C ALA A 18 1.24 1.68 -12.13
N GLU A 19 0.35 1.13 -12.95
CA GLU A 19 -0.44 -0.04 -12.61
C GLU A 19 0.43 -1.24 -12.25
N GLY A 20 -0.04 -2.04 -11.30
CA GLY A 20 0.57 -3.30 -10.92
C GLY A 20 -0.04 -4.51 -11.64
N HIS A 21 0.17 -5.68 -11.05
CA HIS A 21 -0.18 -6.98 -11.62
C HIS A 21 -1.69 -7.24 -11.72
N GLN A 22 -2.47 -6.72 -10.77
CA GLN A 22 -3.94 -6.80 -10.76
C GLN A 22 -4.52 -5.41 -10.59
N ILE A 23 -5.61 -5.15 -11.34
CA ILE A 23 -6.26 -3.84 -11.46
C ILE A 23 -7.78 -4.04 -11.43
N ASP A 24 -8.31 -4.62 -10.35
CA ASP A 24 -9.73 -4.99 -10.28
C ASP A 24 -10.64 -3.85 -9.81
N PHE A 25 -10.07 -2.77 -9.27
CA PHE A 25 -10.84 -1.65 -8.75
C PHE A 25 -11.21 -0.71 -9.89
N THR A 26 -12.32 -0.01 -9.73
CA THR A 26 -12.79 0.98 -10.70
C THR A 26 -12.31 2.37 -10.29
N PRO A 27 -11.63 3.12 -11.17
CA PRO A 27 -11.17 4.46 -10.88
C PRO A 27 -12.35 5.45 -10.84
N SER A 28 -12.28 6.47 -9.98
CA SER A 28 -13.30 7.53 -9.90
C SER A 28 -13.38 8.38 -11.18
N THR A 29 -12.24 8.54 -11.85
CA THR A 29 -12.10 9.23 -13.14
C THR A 29 -10.99 8.59 -13.99
N GLY A 30 -10.96 8.84 -15.30
CA GLY A 30 -9.90 8.32 -16.16
C GLY A 30 -9.93 6.80 -16.32
N THR A 31 -8.76 6.20 -16.56
CA THR A 31 -8.58 4.76 -16.77
C THR A 31 -7.48 4.14 -15.91
N ASP A 32 -6.68 4.97 -15.25
CA ASP A 32 -5.43 4.58 -14.60
C ASP A 32 -5.64 4.74 -13.10
N ASN A 33 -5.75 3.61 -12.39
CA ASN A 33 -5.94 3.56 -10.95
C ASN A 33 -4.73 4.19 -10.23
N SER A 34 -3.50 3.93 -10.71
CA SER A 34 -2.29 4.44 -10.07
C SER A 34 -2.25 5.96 -10.00
N ALA A 35 -2.82 6.65 -10.99
CA ALA A 35 -2.88 8.12 -11.06
C ALA A 35 -3.94 8.73 -10.13
N LEU A 36 -4.77 7.91 -9.47
CA LEU A 36 -5.74 8.36 -8.47
C LEU A 36 -5.27 8.11 -7.02
N VAL A 37 -4.11 7.44 -6.87
CA VAL A 37 -3.54 7.06 -5.58
C VAL A 37 -2.07 7.47 -5.44
N ASP A 38 -1.55 8.27 -6.37
CA ASP A 38 -0.19 8.82 -6.38
C ASP A 38 -0.05 10.15 -5.62
N ASP A 39 -1.16 10.67 -5.08
CA ASP A 39 -1.17 11.86 -4.28
C ASP A 39 -0.36 11.70 -2.98
N GLY A 40 0.14 12.84 -2.48
CA GLY A 40 0.76 12.96 -1.16
C GLY A 40 -0.20 12.63 0.00
N PRO A 41 -0.02 13.17 1.22
CA PRO A 41 -0.81 12.76 2.39
C PRO A 41 -2.32 12.70 2.06
N LEU A 42 -2.96 11.59 2.45
CA LEU A 42 -4.32 11.19 2.02
C LEU A 42 -5.24 12.41 1.81
N ASN A 43 -5.61 12.63 0.54
CA ASN A 43 -6.40 13.79 0.14
C ASN A 43 -7.77 13.75 0.83
N PRO A 44 -8.08 14.71 1.72
CA PRO A 44 -9.32 14.68 2.51
C PRO A 44 -10.57 14.97 1.68
N ASN A 45 -10.42 15.43 0.43
CA ASN A 45 -11.52 15.87 -0.41
C ASN A 45 -12.12 14.75 -1.27
N ASP A 46 -11.51 13.55 -1.27
CA ASP A 46 -12.02 12.37 -2.00
C ASP A 46 -12.31 12.63 -3.49
N ALA A 47 -11.51 13.50 -4.13
CA ALA A 47 -11.66 13.78 -5.55
C ALA A 47 -11.18 12.60 -6.39
N ASP A 48 -10.07 11.99 -5.95
CA ASP A 48 -9.36 10.93 -6.64
C ASP A 48 -9.33 9.68 -5.74
N TYR A 49 -9.94 8.60 -6.23
CA TYR A 49 -10.04 7.34 -5.50
C TYR A 49 -10.28 6.18 -6.46
N VAL A 50 -9.98 4.98 -5.98
CA VAL A 50 -10.38 3.71 -6.60
C VAL A 50 -11.44 3.04 -5.73
N SER A 51 -12.32 2.26 -6.33
CA SER A 51 -13.43 1.64 -5.61
C SER A 51 -13.71 0.21 -6.05
N SER A 52 -14.11 -0.61 -5.08
CA SER A 52 -14.67 -1.94 -5.34
C SER A 52 -15.67 -2.30 -4.26
N SER A 53 -16.66 -3.11 -4.64
CA SER A 53 -17.62 -3.72 -3.73
C SER A 53 -17.55 -5.26 -3.75
N VAL A 54 -16.61 -5.83 -4.49
CA VAL A 54 -16.52 -7.27 -4.72
C VAL A 54 -15.42 -7.87 -3.87
N VAL A 55 -15.77 -8.88 -3.08
CA VAL A 55 -14.80 -9.63 -2.26
C VAL A 55 -13.80 -10.34 -3.18
N ASN A 56 -12.54 -10.31 -2.78
CA ASN A 56 -11.35 -10.76 -3.49
C ASN A 56 -10.91 -9.91 -4.69
N HIS A 57 -11.52 -8.76 -4.95
CA HIS A 57 -10.87 -7.79 -5.85
C HIS A 57 -9.57 -7.32 -5.19
N GLU A 58 -8.51 -7.25 -6.00
CA GLU A 58 -7.19 -6.76 -5.61
C GLU A 58 -6.76 -5.63 -6.55
N ASP A 59 -6.04 -4.65 -6.01
CA ASP A 59 -5.45 -3.55 -6.78
C ASP A 59 -4.02 -3.36 -6.30
N TYR A 60 -3.06 -3.47 -7.22
CA TYR A 60 -1.62 -3.33 -6.95
C TYR A 60 -1.05 -2.19 -7.78
N TYR A 61 0.01 -1.56 -7.26
CA TYR A 61 0.70 -0.49 -7.94
C TYR A 61 2.21 -0.68 -7.92
N ALA A 62 2.86 -0.34 -9.02
CA ALA A 62 4.30 -0.17 -9.08
C ALA A 62 4.69 1.23 -8.61
N TYR A 63 5.74 1.33 -7.81
CA TYR A 63 6.19 2.57 -7.18
C TYR A 63 7.42 3.15 -7.87
N GLU A 64 7.67 4.44 -7.67
CA GLU A 64 8.94 5.03 -8.07
C GLU A 64 10.13 4.33 -7.39
N ASN A 65 11.26 4.28 -8.09
CA ASN A 65 12.49 3.74 -7.53
C ASN A 65 12.97 4.60 -6.36
N MET A 66 13.50 3.94 -5.34
CA MET A 66 14.14 4.57 -4.22
C MET A 66 15.33 5.45 -4.67
N PRO A 67 15.59 6.58 -3.99
CA PRO A 67 16.75 7.41 -4.27
C PRO A 67 18.05 6.62 -4.23
N ALA A 68 18.86 6.71 -5.28
CA ALA A 68 20.11 5.96 -5.41
C ALA A 68 21.20 6.36 -4.38
N THR A 69 21.03 7.48 -3.67
CA THR A 69 21.96 7.96 -2.64
C THR A 69 21.25 8.21 -1.33
N GLY A 70 21.95 7.99 -0.22
CA GLY A 70 21.41 8.22 1.13
C GLY A 70 20.58 7.06 1.71
N ILE A 71 20.31 6.01 0.93
CA ILE A 71 19.72 4.77 1.43
C ILE A 71 20.83 3.82 1.89
N GLY A 72 20.93 3.62 3.21
CA GLY A 72 21.75 2.56 3.80
C GLY A 72 20.96 1.27 3.97
N THR A 73 20.85 0.79 5.21
CA THR A 73 20.00 -0.35 5.55
C THR A 73 18.53 0.08 5.64
N ILE A 74 17.64 -0.63 4.94
CA ILE A 74 16.19 -0.45 5.09
C ILE A 74 15.75 -1.18 6.36
N ASN A 75 15.34 -0.42 7.38
CA ASN A 75 14.94 -0.98 8.66
C ASN A 75 13.49 -1.50 8.67
N GLY A 76 12.66 -1.00 7.77
CA GLY A 76 11.30 -1.46 7.53
C GLY A 76 10.60 -0.57 6.51
N LEU A 77 9.46 -1.04 6.04
CA LEU A 77 8.56 -0.29 5.18
C LEU A 77 7.35 0.18 5.97
N ARG A 78 6.89 1.41 5.68
CA ARG A 78 5.62 1.95 6.16
C ARG A 78 4.71 2.13 4.95
N ILE A 79 3.64 1.37 4.90
CA ILE A 79 2.66 1.43 3.81
C ILE A 79 1.37 1.99 4.39
N THR A 80 0.84 3.05 3.79
CA THR A 80 -0.33 3.77 4.29
C THR A 80 -1.47 3.63 3.29
N HIS A 81 -2.62 3.16 3.75
CA HIS A 81 -3.83 3.02 2.95
C HIS A 81 -4.93 3.92 3.51
N GLY A 82 -5.67 4.58 2.64
CA GLY A 82 -6.90 5.28 2.97
C GLY A 82 -8.09 4.51 2.41
N ALA A 83 -9.10 4.26 3.24
CA ALA A 83 -10.32 3.61 2.80
C ALA A 83 -11.54 4.21 3.49
N LYS A 84 -12.67 4.22 2.81
CA LYS A 84 -13.97 4.60 3.36
C LYS A 84 -15.08 3.81 2.67
N LEU A 85 -16.29 3.92 3.20
CA LEU A 85 -17.50 3.44 2.55
C LEU A 85 -18.33 4.60 2.00
N ASP A 86 -19.08 4.34 0.93
CA ASP A 86 -20.08 5.31 0.42
C ASP A 86 -21.30 5.41 1.33
N THR A 87 -21.60 4.34 2.06
CA THR A 87 -22.73 4.24 2.98
C THR A 87 -22.33 3.53 4.27
N ALA A 88 -23.04 3.80 5.37
CA ALA A 88 -22.79 3.15 6.64
C ALA A 88 -22.89 1.63 6.50
N GLY A 89 -21.91 0.92 7.06
CA GLY A 89 -21.76 -0.52 6.93
C GLY A 89 -20.44 -0.97 7.50
N THR A 90 -20.00 -2.18 7.17
CA THR A 90 -18.69 -2.69 7.58
C THR A 90 -18.12 -3.50 6.45
N ARG A 91 -16.86 -3.20 6.10
CA ARG A 91 -16.03 -4.02 5.21
C ARG A 91 -14.69 -4.29 5.86
N THR A 92 -14.02 -5.32 5.37
CA THR A 92 -12.64 -5.56 5.74
C THR A 92 -11.78 -5.56 4.49
N VAL A 93 -10.58 -5.04 4.67
CA VAL A 93 -9.56 -4.94 3.64
C VAL A 93 -8.22 -5.35 4.21
N GLN A 94 -7.33 -5.79 3.33
CA GLN A 94 -6.01 -6.27 3.70
C GLN A 94 -4.95 -5.61 2.82
N ALA A 95 -3.83 -5.22 3.43
CA ALA A 95 -2.67 -4.73 2.70
C ALA A 95 -1.95 -5.90 2.02
N ARG A 96 -1.49 -5.69 0.78
CA ARG A 96 -0.91 -6.72 -0.08
C ARG A 96 0.43 -6.29 -0.66
N TYR A 97 1.29 -7.28 -0.90
CA TYR A 97 2.60 -7.13 -1.55
C TYR A 97 2.75 -8.19 -2.63
N TYR A 98 3.25 -7.80 -3.79
CA TYR A 98 3.62 -8.72 -4.86
C TYR A 98 5.10 -8.52 -5.23
N ASN A 99 5.84 -9.63 -5.31
CA ASN A 99 7.29 -9.62 -5.60
C ASN A 99 7.64 -9.85 -7.08
N GLY A 100 6.64 -9.85 -7.97
CA GLY A 100 6.81 -10.26 -9.37
C GLY A 100 6.53 -11.74 -9.65
N SER A 101 6.22 -12.55 -8.63
CA SER A 101 5.83 -13.95 -8.79
C SER A 101 4.78 -14.46 -7.80
N VAL A 102 4.76 -13.96 -6.56
CA VAL A 102 3.90 -14.42 -5.48
C VAL A 102 3.32 -13.21 -4.75
N GLU A 103 2.05 -13.33 -4.39
CA GLU A 103 1.32 -12.35 -3.59
C GLU A 103 1.37 -12.72 -2.10
N TYR A 104 1.56 -11.72 -1.26
CA TYR A 104 1.74 -11.85 0.18
C TYR A 104 0.81 -10.91 0.94
N ASP A 105 0.31 -11.40 2.07
CA ASP A 105 -0.40 -10.58 3.05
C ASP A 105 0.58 -9.73 3.86
N LEU A 106 0.34 -8.43 3.93
CA LEU A 106 1.10 -7.50 4.77
C LEU A 106 0.36 -7.20 6.08
N GLY A 107 0.06 -8.26 6.82
CA GLY A 107 -0.68 -8.21 8.08
C GLY A 107 -2.07 -8.83 7.98
N GLY A 108 -2.90 -8.56 8.99
CA GLY A 108 -4.29 -9.02 9.03
C GLY A 108 -5.25 -8.01 8.41
N ASP A 109 -6.51 -8.43 8.31
CA ASP A 109 -7.61 -7.56 7.92
C ASP A 109 -7.74 -6.33 8.85
N PHE A 110 -8.05 -5.19 8.25
CA PHE A 110 -8.50 -4.00 8.97
C PHE A 110 -9.92 -3.62 8.57
N VAL A 111 -10.67 -3.13 9.55
CA VAL A 111 -12.09 -2.81 9.42
C VAL A 111 -12.27 -1.38 8.91
N VAL A 112 -13.14 -1.22 7.91
CA VAL A 112 -13.63 0.08 7.44
C VAL A 112 -15.13 0.13 7.71
N ASP A 113 -15.55 1.00 8.62
CA ASP A 113 -16.92 1.06 9.14
C ASP A 113 -17.60 2.43 9.02
N GLY A 114 -16.95 3.37 8.33
CA GLY A 114 -17.39 4.76 8.22
C GLY A 114 -17.32 5.33 6.82
N THR A 115 -17.98 6.48 6.65
CA THR A 115 -17.96 7.26 5.40
C THR A 115 -16.89 8.36 5.40
N THR A 116 -16.06 8.41 6.44
CA THR A 116 -14.87 9.24 6.55
C THR A 116 -13.65 8.38 6.26
N ILE A 117 -12.63 8.95 5.61
CA ILE A 117 -11.38 8.23 5.32
C ILE A 117 -10.77 7.70 6.62
N PHE A 118 -10.64 6.38 6.68
CA PHE A 118 -9.89 5.65 7.69
C PHE A 118 -8.48 5.40 7.15
N GLU A 119 -7.47 5.84 7.90
CA GLU A 119 -6.06 5.57 7.57
C GLU A 119 -5.60 4.30 8.30
N HIS A 120 -5.09 3.33 7.52
CA HIS A 120 -4.41 2.16 8.05
C HIS A 120 -2.94 2.19 7.65
N THR A 121 -2.05 1.98 8.62
CA THR A 121 -0.60 1.86 8.37
C THR A 121 -0.14 0.44 8.66
N SER A 122 0.44 -0.21 7.65
CA SER A 122 1.19 -1.47 7.79
C SER A 122 2.68 -1.17 7.97
N LEU A 123 3.29 -1.81 8.98
CA LEU A 123 4.73 -1.74 9.25
C LEU A 123 5.36 -3.10 8.97
N VAL A 124 6.30 -3.15 8.03
CA VAL A 124 6.89 -4.40 7.53
C VAL A 124 8.41 -4.35 7.71
N ASP A 125 8.91 -5.00 8.76
CA ASP A 125 10.33 -4.98 9.15
C ASP A 125 11.23 -5.84 8.25
N VAL A 126 10.67 -6.90 7.66
CA VAL A 126 11.37 -7.91 6.86
C VAL A 126 10.52 -8.24 5.64
N ASN A 127 11.17 -8.58 4.53
CA ASN A 127 10.50 -9.02 3.33
C ASN A 127 9.80 -10.37 3.62
N PRO A 128 8.47 -10.48 3.44
CA PRO A 128 7.74 -11.72 3.71
C PRO A 128 8.14 -12.88 2.77
N ASP A 129 8.69 -12.59 1.59
CA ASP A 129 9.20 -13.60 0.65
C ASP A 129 10.51 -14.22 1.15
N THR A 130 11.46 -13.38 1.60
CA THR A 130 12.83 -13.82 1.93
C THR A 130 13.09 -14.00 3.42
N GLY A 131 12.22 -13.45 4.29
CA GLY A 131 12.38 -13.47 5.74
C GLY A 131 13.52 -12.60 6.27
N VAL A 132 14.14 -11.76 5.42
CA VAL A 132 15.28 -10.89 5.77
C VAL A 132 14.95 -9.42 5.55
N LYS A 133 15.90 -8.52 5.87
CA LYS A 133 15.72 -7.07 5.64
C LYS A 133 15.59 -6.77 4.14
N TRP A 134 14.71 -5.84 3.83
CA TRP A 134 14.53 -5.32 2.48
C TRP A 134 15.81 -4.68 1.94
N THR A 135 16.05 -4.89 0.66
CA THR A 135 17.02 -4.17 -0.15
C THR A 135 16.30 -3.16 -1.03
N SER A 136 17.01 -2.13 -1.50
CA SER A 136 16.41 -1.14 -2.42
C SER A 136 15.92 -1.82 -3.69
N VAL A 137 16.66 -2.80 -4.22
CA VAL A 137 16.27 -3.54 -5.42
C VAL A 137 14.98 -4.32 -5.23
N GLU A 138 14.76 -4.92 -4.06
CA GLU A 138 13.49 -5.61 -3.77
C GLU A 138 12.33 -4.63 -3.64
N VAL A 139 12.55 -3.43 -3.07
CA VAL A 139 11.51 -2.40 -2.95
C VAL A 139 11.19 -1.81 -4.32
N ASP A 140 12.19 -1.53 -5.14
CA ASP A 140 12.03 -0.98 -6.50
C ASP A 140 11.30 -1.96 -7.43
N ALA A 141 11.40 -3.27 -7.17
CA ALA A 141 10.70 -4.32 -7.91
C ALA A 141 9.35 -4.72 -7.28
N ALA A 142 9.02 -4.19 -6.10
CA ALA A 142 7.82 -4.55 -5.37
C ALA A 142 6.60 -3.78 -5.89
N GLU A 143 5.47 -4.45 -5.88
CA GLU A 143 4.17 -3.81 -6.00
C GLU A 143 3.43 -3.92 -4.67
N PHE A 144 2.75 -2.84 -4.27
CA PHE A 144 1.97 -2.78 -3.04
C PHE A 144 0.54 -2.39 -3.37
N GLY A 145 -0.39 -2.87 -2.54
CA GLY A 145 -1.80 -2.76 -2.87
C GLY A 145 -2.75 -3.17 -1.75
N MET A 146 -4.01 -3.33 -2.10
CA MET A 146 -5.05 -3.74 -1.17
C MET A 146 -6.00 -4.78 -1.76
N LYS A 147 -6.64 -5.55 -0.87
CA LYS A 147 -7.65 -6.55 -1.19
C LYS A 147 -8.91 -6.32 -0.37
N VAL A 148 -10.08 -6.43 -1.00
CA VAL A 148 -11.36 -6.51 -0.27
C VAL A 148 -11.57 -7.94 0.24
N THR A 149 -11.71 -8.12 1.54
CA THR A 149 -11.85 -9.46 2.16
C THR A 149 -13.27 -9.77 2.64
N ILE A 150 -14.09 -8.74 2.92
CA ILE A 150 -15.53 -8.83 3.24
C ILE A 150 -16.24 -7.62 2.64
#